data_AF-A0A2E2XL97-F1
#
_entry.id   AF-A0A2E2XL97-F1
#
_cell.length_a   1.000
_cell.length_b   1.000
_cell.length_c   1.000
_cell.angle_alpha   90.00
_cell.angle_beta   90.00
_cell.angle_gamma   90.00
#
_symmetry.space_group_name_H-M   'P 1'
#
loop_
_entity.id
_entity.type
_entity.pdbx_description
1 polymer ?
#
loop_
_entity_poly.entity_id
_entity_poly.type
_entity_poly.pdbx_seq_one_letter_code
_entity_poly.pdbx_strand_id
1 'polypeptide(L)'
;MIRLSRVSLKRTHTREAISQRLSSGPRQTYLKDMVFGAIDGSITTFAIVSGVAGAGLSSGVVIVLGLANLLADGFSMAASNFLGTRAENAYRAFMREREIAEIETYPEGEREEIRQIFAMKGIEGRALDDLVAAVTANPKLWVDTMLQEEHGLNPEDTNAWWSAIATFVAFLLAGALPLLAFVINWFVPGAIDDAFLFSAVITLVGFAVVGAAKGHFTDGRYLLSVLETLVVGSIAAGLAFGVGYGLQALVD
;
A
#
# COMPACT_ATOMS: atom_id res chain seq x y z
N MET A 1 -16.66 9.34 7.44
CA MET A 1 -16.44 10.75 7.85
C MET A 1 -15.89 10.81 9.26
N ILE A 2 -14.61 11.14 9.44
CA ILE A 2 -14.06 11.48 10.76
C ILE A 2 -14.65 12.84 11.15
N ARG A 3 -15.68 12.83 12.01
CA ARG A 3 -16.31 14.06 12.52
C ARG A 3 -15.38 14.65 13.58
N LEU A 4 -14.35 15.38 13.15
CA LEU A 4 -13.54 16.17 14.08
C LEU A 4 -14.46 17.21 14.74
N SER A 5 -14.53 17.20 16.07
CA SER A 5 -15.35 18.18 16.79
C SER A 5 -14.83 19.59 16.46
N ARG A 6 -15.74 20.57 16.33
CA ARG A 6 -15.34 21.96 16.04
C ARG A 6 -14.32 22.51 17.06
N VAL A 7 -14.36 22.01 18.30
CA VAL A 7 -13.41 22.34 19.37
C VAL A 7 -12.03 21.72 19.10
N SER A 8 -11.96 20.49 18.60
CA SER A 8 -10.72 19.83 18.19
C SER A 8 -10.06 20.53 17.00
N LEU A 9 -10.84 20.94 15.99
CA LEU A 9 -10.33 21.66 14.82
C LEU A 9 -9.72 23.02 15.16
N LYS A 10 -10.36 23.79 16.05
CA LYS A 10 -9.84 25.10 16.49
C LYS A 10 -8.50 24.98 17.20
N ARG A 11 -8.29 23.91 17.98
CA ARG A 11 -7.01 23.66 18.67
C ARG A 11 -5.88 23.27 17.73
N THR A 12 -6.18 22.57 16.63
CA THR A 12 -5.16 22.13 15.64
C THR A 12 -4.86 23.17 14.55
N HIS A 13 -5.56 24.30 14.56
CA HIS A 13 -5.41 25.40 13.59
C HIS A 13 -5.03 26.72 14.27
N THR A 14 -4.37 26.66 15.44
CA THR A 14 -3.64 27.82 15.96
C THR A 14 -2.37 28.04 15.14
N ARG A 15 -1.83 29.27 15.14
CA ARG A 15 -0.60 29.60 14.39
C ARG A 15 0.55 28.68 14.79
N GLU A 16 0.71 28.43 16.07
CA GLU A 16 1.76 27.58 16.64
C GLU A 16 1.58 26.13 16.21
N ALA A 17 0.34 25.59 16.30
CA ALA A 17 0.05 24.22 15.89
C ALA A 17 0.25 24.00 14.39
N ILE A 18 -0.10 24.99 13.55
CA ILE A 18 0.13 24.94 12.10
C ILE A 18 1.64 24.97 11.83
N SER A 19 2.36 25.93 12.42
CA SER A 19 3.81 26.05 12.23
C SER A 19 4.53 24.77 12.63
N GLN A 20 4.20 24.21 13.79
CA GLN A 20 4.79 22.97 14.29
C GLN A 20 4.47 21.76 13.39
N ARG A 21 3.25 21.69 12.86
CA ARG A 21 2.85 20.62 11.94
C ARG A 21 3.57 20.73 10.60
N LEU A 22 3.67 21.93 10.02
CA LEU A 22 4.34 22.13 8.74
C LEU A 22 5.86 21.96 8.86
N SER A 23 6.46 22.38 9.97
CA SER A 23 7.90 22.19 10.23
C SER A 23 8.29 20.73 10.48
N SER A 24 7.34 19.87 10.86
CA SER A 24 7.59 18.43 11.05
C SER A 24 7.47 17.62 9.77
N GLY A 25 7.06 18.24 8.65
CA GLY A 25 6.91 17.60 7.35
C GLY A 25 5.76 16.61 7.26
N PRO A 26 5.46 16.12 6.05
CA PRO A 26 4.51 15.03 5.86
C PRO A 26 5.03 13.73 6.50
N ARG A 27 4.20 13.03 7.27
CA ARG A 27 4.59 11.75 7.86
C ARG A 27 4.60 10.66 6.79
N GLN A 28 5.77 10.09 6.52
CA GLN A 28 5.84 8.88 5.71
C GLN A 28 5.05 7.76 6.36
N THR A 29 4.18 7.14 5.58
CA THR A 29 3.21 6.18 6.06
C THR A 29 3.26 4.94 5.16
N TYR A 30 3.74 3.82 5.70
CA TYR A 30 3.80 2.51 5.01
C TYR A 30 2.47 1.75 5.06
N LEU A 31 1.40 2.44 5.40
CA LEU A 31 0.09 1.86 5.56
C LEU A 31 -0.47 1.31 4.25
N LYS A 32 -0.19 1.98 3.13
CA LYS A 32 -0.53 1.46 1.81
C LYS A 32 0.08 0.06 1.64
N ASP A 33 1.36 -0.07 1.97
CA ASP A 33 2.15 -1.29 1.82
C ASP A 33 1.60 -2.41 2.72
N MET A 34 1.25 -2.06 3.96
CA MET A 34 0.62 -2.99 4.90
C MET A 34 -0.76 -3.45 4.43
N VAL A 35 -1.62 -2.53 3.97
CA VAL A 35 -2.97 -2.86 3.50
C VAL A 35 -2.89 -3.75 2.25
N PHE A 36 -2.03 -3.40 1.29
CA PHE A 36 -1.81 -4.22 0.10
C PHE A 36 -1.28 -5.61 0.45
N GLY A 37 -0.25 -5.70 1.30
CA GLY A 37 0.30 -6.98 1.75
C GLY A 37 -0.75 -7.84 2.47
N ALA A 38 -1.53 -7.26 3.37
CA ALA A 38 -2.57 -7.98 4.11
C ALA A 38 -3.70 -8.50 3.20
N ILE A 39 -4.16 -7.70 2.24
CA ILE A 39 -5.18 -8.11 1.27
C ILE A 39 -4.64 -9.27 0.44
N ASP A 40 -3.46 -9.12 -0.16
CA ASP A 40 -2.92 -10.11 -1.06
C ASP A 40 -2.60 -11.43 -0.33
N GLY A 41 -1.94 -11.36 0.83
CA GLY A 41 -1.57 -12.54 1.61
C GLY A 41 -2.77 -13.35 2.10
N SER A 42 -3.84 -12.69 2.54
CA SER A 42 -5.07 -13.39 2.96
C SER A 42 -5.79 -14.03 1.77
N ILE A 43 -5.86 -13.35 0.62
CA ILE A 43 -6.56 -13.86 -0.57
C ILE A 43 -5.81 -15.02 -1.19
N THR A 44 -4.51 -14.87 -1.46
CA THR A 44 -3.70 -15.88 -2.14
C THR A 44 -3.56 -17.14 -1.30
N THR A 45 -3.30 -17.00 0.01
CA THR A 45 -3.17 -18.17 0.88
C THR A 45 -4.49 -18.92 1.05
N PHE A 46 -5.62 -18.22 1.14
CA PHE A 46 -6.93 -18.88 1.18
C PHE A 46 -7.31 -19.50 -0.16
N ALA A 47 -6.89 -18.92 -1.29
CA ALA A 47 -7.06 -19.55 -2.59
C ALA A 47 -6.32 -20.90 -2.66
N ILE A 48 -5.09 -20.99 -2.15
CA ILE A 48 -4.37 -22.27 -2.04
C ILE A 48 -5.14 -23.27 -1.17
N VAL A 49 -5.58 -22.86 0.03
CA VAL A 49 -6.38 -23.72 0.92
C VAL A 49 -7.64 -24.22 0.21
N SER A 50 -8.34 -23.34 -0.50
CA SER A 50 -9.57 -23.64 -1.23
C SER A 50 -9.33 -24.57 -2.41
N GLY A 51 -8.24 -24.39 -3.16
CA GLY A 51 -7.88 -25.30 -4.26
C GLY A 51 -7.52 -26.70 -3.77
N VAL A 52 -6.74 -26.79 -2.69
CA VAL A 52 -6.37 -28.08 -2.08
C VAL A 52 -7.60 -28.79 -1.51
N ALA A 53 -8.50 -28.06 -0.86
CA ALA A 53 -9.77 -28.60 -0.37
C ALA A 53 -10.70 -29.03 -1.51
N GLY A 54 -10.79 -28.24 -2.59
CA GLY A 54 -11.57 -28.59 -3.78
C GLY A 54 -11.07 -29.85 -4.47
N ALA A 55 -9.76 -30.09 -4.47
CA ALA A 55 -9.14 -31.31 -4.97
C ALA A 55 -9.23 -32.50 -4.00
N GLY A 56 -9.88 -32.37 -2.84
CA GLY A 56 -10.02 -33.46 -1.87
C GLY A 56 -8.71 -33.89 -1.19
N LEU A 57 -7.67 -33.06 -1.21
CA LEU A 57 -6.35 -33.40 -0.70
C LEU A 57 -6.26 -33.29 0.83
N SER A 58 -5.28 -33.96 1.42
CA SER A 58 -5.10 -34.00 2.87
C SER A 58 -4.68 -32.64 3.48
N SER A 59 -5.01 -32.44 4.75
CA SER A 59 -4.57 -31.28 5.54
C SER A 59 -3.04 -31.07 5.56
N GLY A 60 -2.26 -32.15 5.43
CA GLY A 60 -0.80 -32.05 5.32
C GLY A 60 -0.36 -31.32 4.06
N VAL A 61 -1.06 -31.54 2.94
CA VAL A 61 -0.81 -30.83 1.67
C VAL A 61 -1.17 -29.35 1.81
N VAL A 62 -2.27 -29.02 2.51
CA VAL A 62 -2.65 -27.63 2.80
C VAL A 62 -1.54 -26.90 3.56
N ILE A 63 -0.96 -27.54 4.59
CA ILE A 63 0.10 -26.94 5.39
C ILE A 63 1.36 -26.71 4.55
N VAL A 64 1.80 -27.73 3.79
CA VAL A 64 3.02 -27.64 2.98
C VAL A 64 2.89 -26.57 1.91
N LEU A 65 1.83 -26.64 1.09
CA LEU A 65 1.62 -25.68 0.01
C LEU A 65 1.29 -24.29 0.55
N GLY A 66 0.47 -24.21 1.59
CA GLY A 66 0.08 -22.96 2.23
C GLY A 66 1.28 -22.22 2.83
N LEU A 67 2.13 -22.90 3.61
CA LEU A 67 3.31 -22.26 4.21
C LEU A 67 4.37 -21.92 3.16
N ALA A 68 4.57 -22.79 2.16
CA ALA A 68 5.48 -22.50 1.06
C ALA A 68 5.03 -21.26 0.29
N ASN A 69 3.75 -21.18 -0.06
CA ASN A 69 3.13 -20.02 -0.70
C ASN A 69 3.29 -18.77 0.17
N LEU A 70 2.92 -18.86 1.45
CA LEU A 70 2.94 -17.73 2.38
C LEU A 70 4.32 -17.08 2.47
N LEU A 71 5.38 -17.90 2.54
CA LEU A 71 6.76 -17.40 2.61
C LEU A 71 7.29 -16.94 1.24
N ALA A 72 7.09 -17.74 0.19
CA ALA A 72 7.63 -17.45 -1.14
C ALA A 72 6.95 -16.24 -1.79
N ASP A 73 5.61 -16.20 -1.80
CA ASP A 73 4.86 -15.08 -2.37
C ASP A 73 5.03 -13.82 -1.54
N GLY A 74 5.00 -13.96 -0.21
CA GLY A 74 5.26 -12.84 0.69
C GLY A 74 6.63 -12.22 0.42
N PHE A 75 7.69 -13.04 0.30
CA PHE A 75 9.03 -12.55 -0.02
C PHE A 75 9.08 -11.91 -1.41
N SER A 76 8.47 -12.55 -2.41
CA SER A 76 8.39 -12.04 -3.78
C SER A 76 7.75 -10.64 -3.80
N MET A 77 6.59 -10.49 -3.17
CA MET A 77 5.86 -9.22 -3.08
C MET A 77 6.68 -8.14 -2.34
N ALA A 78 7.33 -8.51 -1.23
CA ALA A 78 8.19 -7.59 -0.48
C ALA A 78 9.41 -7.14 -1.30
N ALA A 79 10.04 -8.06 -2.04
CA ALA A 79 11.14 -7.76 -2.93
C ALA A 79 10.69 -6.87 -4.11
N SER A 80 9.51 -7.13 -4.69
CA SER A 80 8.92 -6.28 -5.72
C SER A 80 8.66 -4.87 -5.20
N ASN A 81 8.12 -4.71 -3.98
CA ASN A 81 7.90 -3.38 -3.41
C ASN A 81 9.22 -2.67 -3.07
N PHE A 82 10.24 -3.39 -2.58
CA PHE A 82 11.58 -2.87 -2.37
C PHE A 82 12.18 -2.33 -3.67
N LEU A 83 12.20 -3.16 -4.73
CA LEU A 83 12.78 -2.81 -6.02
C LEU A 83 12.02 -1.68 -6.71
N GLY A 84 10.68 -1.69 -6.61
CA GLY A 84 9.83 -0.61 -7.10
C GLY A 84 10.13 0.71 -6.41
N THR A 85 10.18 0.72 -5.08
CA THR A 85 10.51 1.93 -4.30
C THR A 85 11.92 2.42 -4.61
N ARG A 86 12.89 1.50 -4.79
CA ARG A 86 14.26 1.86 -5.16
C ARG A 86 14.34 2.45 -6.57
N ALA A 87 13.59 1.90 -7.51
CA ALA A 87 13.51 2.42 -8.88
C ALA A 87 12.88 3.83 -8.91
N GLU A 88 11.83 4.06 -8.12
CA GLU A 88 11.22 5.39 -7.98
C GLU A 88 12.19 6.43 -7.39
N ASN A 89 12.93 6.07 -6.34
CA ASN A 89 13.96 6.94 -5.77
C ASN A 89 15.11 7.20 -6.77
N ALA A 90 15.53 6.20 -7.53
CA ALA A 90 16.57 6.36 -8.55
C ALA A 90 16.10 7.27 -9.69
N TYR A 91 14.85 7.11 -10.13
CA TYR A 91 14.23 7.99 -11.13
C TYR A 91 14.15 9.43 -10.61
N ARG A 92 13.73 9.64 -9.36
CA ARG A 92 13.73 10.98 -8.74
C ARG A 92 15.11 11.60 -8.71
N ALA A 93 16.14 10.85 -8.31
CA ALA A 93 17.51 11.35 -8.26
C ALA A 93 17.99 11.77 -9.66
N PHE A 94 17.71 10.97 -10.68
CA PHE A 94 18.00 11.31 -12.07
C PHE A 94 17.29 12.59 -12.52
N MET A 95 15.99 12.73 -12.24
CA MET A 95 15.23 13.93 -12.60
C MET A 95 15.75 15.17 -11.85
N ARG A 96 16.15 15.03 -10.59
CA ARG A 96 16.77 16.11 -9.81
C ARG A 96 18.09 16.58 -10.43
N GLU A 97 18.95 15.65 -10.85
CA GLU A 97 20.21 15.99 -11.51
C GLU A 97 19.98 16.68 -12.86
N ARG A 98 18.97 16.23 -13.61
CA ARG A 98 18.57 16.86 -14.88
C ARG A 98 18.09 18.30 -14.67
N GLU A 99 17.21 18.51 -13.70
CA GLU A 99 16.67 19.82 -13.33
C GLU A 99 17.78 20.80 -12.93
N ILE A 100 18.75 20.34 -12.13
CA ILE A 100 19.92 21.15 -11.76
C ILE A 100 20.70 21.57 -13.00
N ALA A 101 20.92 20.64 -13.94
CA ALA A 101 21.63 20.94 -15.18
C ALA A 101 20.86 21.92 -16.09
N GLU A 102 19.53 21.81 -16.14
CA GLU A 102 18.64 22.72 -16.88
C GLU A 102 18.69 24.14 -16.30
N ILE A 103 18.58 24.28 -14.97
CA ILE A 103 18.70 25.56 -14.25
C ILE A 103 20.09 26.20 -14.47
N GLU A 104 21.16 25.40 -14.46
CA GLU A 104 22.52 25.91 -14.70
C GLU A 104 22.75 26.34 -16.16
N THR A 105 22.15 25.61 -17.12
CA THR A 105 22.37 25.83 -18.55
C THR A 105 21.48 26.93 -19.12
N TYR A 106 20.21 26.99 -18.71
CA TYR A 106 19.23 27.91 -19.25
C TYR A 106 18.32 28.54 -18.17
N PRO A 107 18.91 29.30 -17.22
CA PRO A 107 18.19 29.80 -16.04
C PRO A 107 17.00 30.70 -16.35
N GLU A 108 17.04 31.46 -17.44
CA GLU A 108 15.92 32.33 -17.82
C GLU A 108 14.71 31.52 -18.33
N GLY A 109 14.95 30.36 -18.97
CA GLY A 109 13.90 29.43 -19.34
C GLY A 109 13.24 28.83 -18.11
N GLU A 110 14.05 28.27 -17.20
CA GLU A 110 13.56 27.66 -15.96
C GLU A 110 12.80 28.65 -15.05
N ARG A 111 13.17 29.95 -15.09
CA ARG A 111 12.41 31.01 -14.38
C ARG A 111 11.05 31.24 -15.00
N GLU A 112 10.97 31.18 -16.34
CA GLU A 112 9.72 31.28 -17.06
C GLU A 112 8.82 30.07 -16.76
N GLU A 113 9.37 28.88 -16.58
CA GLU A 113 8.59 27.70 -16.17
C GLU A 113 7.93 27.91 -14.81
N ILE A 114 8.69 28.37 -13.79
CA ILE A 114 8.13 28.75 -12.50
C ILE A 114 7.03 29.81 -12.66
N ARG A 115 7.25 30.83 -13.49
CA ARG A 115 6.25 31.87 -13.74
C ARG A 115 4.96 31.27 -14.30
N GLN A 116 5.04 30.39 -15.30
CA GLN A 116 3.87 29.78 -15.93
C GLN A 116 3.15 28.83 -14.97
N ILE A 117 3.88 28.02 -14.21
CA ILE A 117 3.32 27.12 -13.18
C ILE A 117 2.44 27.90 -12.19
N PHE A 118 2.94 29.02 -11.66
CA PHE A 118 2.20 29.80 -10.67
C PHE A 118 1.14 30.72 -11.30
N ALA A 119 1.32 31.16 -12.55
CA ALA A 119 0.28 31.85 -13.30
C ALA A 119 -0.94 30.94 -13.54
N MET A 120 -0.72 29.66 -13.87
CA MET A 120 -1.79 28.66 -14.00
C MET A 120 -2.55 28.40 -12.69
N LYS A 121 -1.93 28.71 -11.54
CA LYS A 121 -2.58 28.68 -10.22
C LYS A 121 -3.34 29.97 -9.89
N GLY A 122 -3.39 30.93 -10.80
CA GLY A 122 -4.11 32.19 -10.66
C GLY A 122 -3.33 33.31 -9.95
N ILE A 123 -2.00 33.20 -9.86
CA ILE A 123 -1.15 34.26 -9.30
C ILE A 123 -0.75 35.23 -10.41
N GLU A 124 -0.97 36.53 -10.22
CA GLU A 124 -0.79 37.53 -11.27
C GLU A 124 -0.06 38.79 -10.78
N GLY A 125 0.46 39.57 -11.74
CA GLY A 125 1.09 40.88 -11.50
C GLY A 125 2.30 40.80 -10.57
N ARG A 126 2.46 41.82 -9.72
CA ARG A 126 3.60 41.93 -8.79
C ARG A 126 3.74 40.72 -7.85
N ALA A 127 2.63 40.11 -7.45
CA ALA A 127 2.68 38.94 -6.57
C ALA A 127 3.34 37.73 -7.25
N LEU A 128 3.12 37.57 -8.57
CA LEU A 128 3.78 36.54 -9.36
C LEU A 128 5.28 36.82 -9.48
N ASP A 129 5.65 38.07 -9.78
CA ASP A 129 7.05 38.48 -9.90
C ASP A 129 7.83 38.25 -8.59
N ASP A 130 7.25 38.67 -7.46
CA ASP A 130 7.86 38.49 -6.13
C ASP A 130 7.99 36.99 -5.77
N LEU A 131 6.99 36.17 -6.14
CA LEU A 131 7.03 34.72 -5.91
C LEU A 131 8.12 34.06 -6.75
N VAL A 132 8.18 34.35 -8.05
CA VAL A 132 9.21 33.80 -8.96
C VAL A 132 10.59 34.17 -8.44
N ALA A 133 10.81 35.44 -8.06
CA ALA A 133 12.07 35.89 -7.47
C ALA A 133 12.40 35.14 -6.17
N ALA A 134 11.42 34.95 -5.28
CA ALA A 134 11.63 34.25 -4.01
C ALA A 134 11.95 32.75 -4.18
N VAL A 135 11.26 32.06 -5.09
CA VAL A 135 11.48 30.63 -5.36
C VAL A 135 12.85 30.42 -5.99
N THR A 136 13.17 31.18 -7.04
CA THR A 136 14.39 31.04 -7.85
C THR A 136 15.65 31.54 -7.14
N ALA A 137 15.52 32.33 -6.07
CA ALA A 137 16.65 32.75 -5.24
C ALA A 137 17.24 31.62 -4.37
N ASN A 138 16.51 30.53 -4.16
CA ASN A 138 16.97 29.37 -3.40
C ASN A 138 17.03 28.14 -4.32
N PRO A 139 18.23 27.69 -4.73
CA PRO A 139 18.37 26.57 -5.66
C PRO A 139 17.66 25.29 -5.23
N LYS A 140 17.67 24.99 -3.93
CA LYS A 140 16.96 23.81 -3.41
C LYS A 140 15.45 23.96 -3.57
N LEU A 141 14.90 25.12 -3.20
CA LEU A 141 13.47 25.38 -3.34
C LEU A 141 13.05 25.38 -4.81
N TRP A 142 13.87 25.94 -5.70
CA TRP A 142 13.61 25.97 -7.13
C TRP A 142 13.51 24.53 -7.69
N VAL A 143 14.53 23.70 -7.48
CA VAL A 143 14.55 22.30 -7.92
C VAL A 143 13.42 21.49 -7.28
N ASP A 144 13.19 21.60 -5.97
CA ASP A 144 12.11 20.87 -5.30
C ASP A 144 10.73 21.32 -5.82
N THR A 145 10.56 22.58 -6.21
CA THR A 145 9.34 23.09 -6.85
C THR A 145 9.14 22.48 -8.23
N MET A 146 10.18 22.43 -9.05
CA MET A 146 10.11 21.84 -10.40
C MET A 146 9.83 20.34 -10.36
N LEU A 147 10.54 19.59 -9.50
CA LEU A 147 10.25 18.17 -9.26
C LEU A 147 8.78 17.93 -8.88
N GLN A 148 8.21 18.79 -8.04
CA GLN A 148 6.83 18.64 -7.59
C GLN A 148 5.80 19.09 -8.62
N GLU A 149 6.01 20.24 -9.25
CA GLU A 149 5.00 20.92 -10.07
C GLU A 149 5.05 20.52 -11.55
N GLU A 150 6.25 20.32 -12.10
CA GLU A 150 6.41 19.91 -13.49
C GLU A 150 6.37 18.39 -13.62
N HIS A 151 7.06 17.67 -12.72
CA HIS A 151 7.21 16.21 -12.81
C HIS A 151 6.27 15.42 -11.90
N GLY A 152 5.54 16.08 -10.99
CA GLY A 152 4.62 15.40 -10.06
C GLY A 152 5.32 14.48 -9.05
N LEU A 153 6.62 14.68 -8.81
CA LEU A 153 7.43 13.86 -7.92
C LEU A 153 7.43 14.46 -6.51
N ASN A 154 7.30 13.60 -5.50
CA ASN A 154 7.59 14.02 -4.13
C ASN A 154 9.08 14.36 -4.01
N PRO A 155 9.51 15.50 -3.44
CA PRO A 155 10.92 15.83 -3.29
C PRO A 155 11.67 14.94 -2.27
N GLU A 156 10.96 14.21 -1.41
CA GLU A 156 11.52 13.33 -0.38
C GLU A 156 11.54 11.85 -0.78
N ASP A 157 12.60 11.15 -0.40
CA ASP A 157 12.76 9.72 -0.64
C ASP A 157 11.92 8.84 0.27
N THR A 158 11.34 7.78 -0.31
CA THR A 158 10.66 6.75 0.47
C THR A 158 11.65 5.66 0.88
N ASN A 159 11.63 5.24 2.14
CA ASN A 159 12.53 4.17 2.59
C ASN A 159 12.07 2.79 2.08
N ALA A 160 12.76 2.28 1.06
CA ALA A 160 12.45 1.01 0.40
C ALA A 160 12.46 -0.20 1.35
N TRP A 161 13.35 -0.21 2.36
CA TRP A 161 13.39 -1.31 3.33
C TRP A 161 12.13 -1.38 4.16
N TRP A 162 11.64 -0.22 4.63
CA TRP A 162 10.43 -0.19 5.44
C TRP A 162 9.17 -0.49 4.61
N SER A 163 9.10 -0.05 3.35
CA SER A 163 8.02 -0.46 2.44
C SER A 163 7.96 -2.00 2.29
N ALA A 164 9.11 -2.63 2.08
CA ALA A 164 9.22 -4.07 1.91
C ALA A 164 8.87 -4.84 3.20
N ILE A 165 9.43 -4.45 4.34
CA ILE A 165 9.18 -5.09 5.64
C ILE A 165 7.70 -4.94 6.01
N ALA A 166 7.11 -3.75 5.85
CA ALA A 166 5.71 -3.51 6.13
C ALA A 166 4.79 -4.39 5.27
N THR A 167 5.11 -4.54 3.97
CA THR A 167 4.41 -5.45 3.06
C THR A 167 4.53 -6.90 3.53
N PHE A 168 5.75 -7.36 3.78
CA PHE A 168 6.03 -8.75 4.14
C PHE A 168 5.33 -9.17 5.43
N VAL A 169 5.47 -8.36 6.48
CA VAL A 169 4.88 -8.65 7.79
C VAL A 169 3.35 -8.67 7.69
N ALA A 170 2.75 -7.70 6.99
CA ALA A 170 1.31 -7.67 6.82
C ALA A 170 0.79 -8.87 6.00
N PHE A 171 1.53 -9.26 4.95
CA PHE A 171 1.25 -10.45 4.15
C PHE A 171 1.29 -11.72 4.99
N LEU A 172 2.35 -11.94 5.77
CA LEU A 172 2.49 -13.11 6.63
C LEU A 172 1.39 -13.18 7.68
N LEU A 173 1.08 -12.07 8.36
CA LEU A 173 0.09 -12.05 9.44
C LEU A 173 -1.32 -12.32 8.91
N ALA A 174 -1.70 -11.70 7.79
CA ALA A 174 -3.03 -11.90 7.21
C ALA A 174 -3.14 -13.26 6.49
N GLY A 175 -2.10 -13.67 5.78
CA GLY A 175 -2.03 -14.96 5.07
C GLY A 175 -1.83 -16.16 5.98
N ALA A 176 -1.44 -15.98 7.25
CA ALA A 176 -1.46 -17.07 8.23
C ALA A 176 -2.88 -17.46 8.65
N LEU A 177 -3.86 -16.55 8.61
CA LEU A 177 -5.24 -16.79 9.09
C LEU A 177 -5.89 -18.04 8.46
N PRO A 178 -5.85 -18.24 7.13
CA PRO A 178 -6.41 -19.43 6.49
C PRO A 178 -5.75 -20.74 6.93
N LEU A 179 -4.48 -20.71 7.37
CA LEU A 179 -3.72 -21.90 7.74
C LEU A 179 -3.87 -22.30 9.20
N LEU A 180 -4.39 -21.39 10.05
CA LEU A 180 -4.46 -21.60 11.50
C LEU A 180 -5.15 -22.91 11.88
N ALA A 181 -6.29 -23.23 11.25
CA ALA A 181 -7.05 -24.43 11.58
C ALA A 181 -6.23 -25.72 11.36
N PHE A 182 -5.54 -25.77 10.21
CA PHE A 182 -4.74 -26.91 9.79
C PHE A 182 -3.51 -27.07 10.67
N VAL A 183 -2.82 -25.97 10.99
CA VAL A 183 -1.66 -25.98 11.88
C VAL A 183 -2.05 -26.36 13.31
N ILE A 184 -3.17 -25.86 13.84
CA ILE A 184 -3.69 -26.26 15.16
C ILE A 184 -3.97 -27.76 15.20
N ASN A 185 -4.66 -28.30 14.19
CA ASN A 185 -4.93 -29.73 14.11
C ASN A 185 -3.67 -30.58 13.95
N TRP A 186 -2.59 -30.03 13.38
CA TRP A 186 -1.31 -30.72 13.30
C TRP A 186 -0.63 -30.88 14.66
N PHE A 187 -0.72 -29.86 15.54
CA PHE A 187 -0.18 -29.93 16.91
C PHE A 187 -1.12 -30.66 17.88
N VAL A 188 -2.43 -30.50 17.72
CA VAL A 188 -3.47 -31.10 18.56
C VAL A 188 -4.49 -31.80 17.66
N PRO A 189 -4.25 -33.08 17.32
CA PRO A 189 -5.13 -33.83 16.43
C PRO A 189 -6.59 -33.83 16.93
N GLY A 190 -7.51 -33.43 16.05
CA GLY A 190 -8.95 -33.40 16.35
C GLY A 190 -9.41 -32.19 17.18
N ALA A 191 -8.60 -31.15 17.34
CA ALA A 191 -9.01 -29.93 18.04
C ALA A 191 -10.12 -29.16 17.30
N ILE A 192 -10.13 -29.21 15.96
CA ILE A 192 -11.11 -28.57 15.09
C ILE A 192 -11.67 -29.64 14.13
N ASP A 193 -12.95 -29.94 14.25
CA ASP A 193 -13.59 -31.00 13.45
C ASP A 193 -13.57 -30.69 11.95
N ASP A 194 -14.05 -29.49 11.56
CA ASP A 194 -14.05 -29.03 10.17
C ASP A 194 -13.04 -27.88 10.00
N ALA A 195 -11.79 -28.26 9.74
CA ALA A 195 -10.69 -27.32 9.56
C ALA A 195 -10.90 -26.37 8.36
N PHE A 196 -11.55 -26.85 7.30
CA PHE A 196 -11.83 -26.03 6.13
C PHE A 196 -12.90 -24.98 6.41
N LEU A 197 -14.01 -25.36 7.04
CA LEU A 197 -15.05 -24.41 7.42
C LEU A 197 -14.50 -23.36 8.39
N PHE A 198 -13.70 -23.76 9.39
CA PHE A 198 -13.04 -22.83 10.29
C PHE A 198 -12.13 -21.86 9.51
N SER A 199 -11.30 -22.39 8.60
CA SER A 199 -10.42 -21.59 7.74
C SER A 199 -11.20 -20.57 6.91
N ALA A 200 -12.32 -20.99 6.30
CA ALA A 200 -13.17 -20.10 5.52
C ALA A 200 -13.76 -18.98 6.39
N VAL A 201 -14.30 -19.31 7.56
CA VAL A 201 -14.90 -18.31 8.48
C VAL A 201 -13.85 -17.33 8.98
N ILE A 202 -12.71 -17.80 9.47
CA ILE A 202 -11.66 -16.91 10.00
C ILE A 202 -11.08 -16.01 8.89
N THR A 203 -10.98 -16.53 7.67
CA THR A 203 -10.52 -15.74 6.51
C THR A 203 -11.55 -14.68 6.12
N LEU A 204 -12.86 -15.00 6.09
CA LEU A 204 -13.91 -14.02 5.82
C LEU A 204 -13.92 -12.90 6.87
N VAL A 205 -13.70 -13.24 8.14
CA VAL A 205 -13.51 -12.25 9.21
C VAL A 205 -12.24 -11.42 8.94
N GLY A 206 -11.14 -12.06 8.54
CA GLY A 206 -9.91 -11.38 8.12
C GLY A 206 -10.13 -10.39 6.98
N PHE A 207 -10.81 -10.79 5.91
CA PHE A 207 -11.19 -9.92 4.79
C PHE A 207 -12.05 -8.74 5.24
N ALA A 208 -12.99 -8.95 6.16
CA ALA A 208 -13.78 -7.86 6.72
C ALA A 208 -12.93 -6.89 7.55
N VAL A 209 -11.98 -7.37 8.36
CA VAL A 209 -11.07 -6.52 9.14
C VAL A 209 -10.15 -5.72 8.21
N VAL A 210 -9.52 -6.37 7.24
CA VAL A 210 -8.63 -5.73 6.28
C VAL A 210 -9.39 -4.75 5.38
N GLY A 211 -10.58 -5.13 4.92
CA GLY A 211 -11.48 -4.26 4.15
C GLY A 211 -11.95 -3.05 4.97
N ALA A 212 -12.23 -3.21 6.26
CA ALA A 212 -12.59 -2.10 7.14
C ALA A 212 -11.38 -1.17 7.37
N ALA A 213 -10.18 -1.72 7.54
CA ALA A 213 -8.94 -0.95 7.65
C ALA A 213 -8.71 -0.13 6.37
N LYS A 214 -8.74 -0.76 5.19
CA LYS A 214 -8.69 -0.08 3.88
C LYS A 214 -9.71 1.05 3.79
N GLY A 215 -10.97 0.80 4.19
CA GLY A 215 -12.06 1.78 4.14
C GLY A 215 -11.92 2.93 5.14
N HIS A 216 -11.20 2.74 6.25
CA HIS A 216 -10.85 3.81 7.19
C HIS A 216 -9.92 4.84 6.56
N PHE A 217 -9.00 4.38 5.72
CA PHE A 217 -7.90 5.19 5.19
C PHE A 217 -8.18 5.83 3.83
N THR A 218 -9.22 5.39 3.13
CA THR A 218 -9.70 6.03 1.90
C THR A 218 -10.82 7.03 2.23
N ASP A 219 -12.04 6.81 1.72
CA ASP A 219 -13.13 7.79 1.79
C ASP A 219 -14.07 7.59 2.99
N GLY A 220 -13.71 6.68 3.91
CA GLY A 220 -14.54 6.34 5.08
C GLY A 220 -15.78 5.51 4.74
N ARG A 221 -15.83 4.87 3.56
CA ARG A 221 -16.91 3.96 3.12
C ARG A 221 -16.59 2.52 3.51
N TYR A 222 -16.55 2.26 4.82
CA TYR A 222 -16.16 0.96 5.39
C TYR A 222 -16.91 -0.22 4.78
N LEU A 223 -18.26 -0.12 4.73
CA LEU A 223 -19.08 -1.23 4.25
C LEU A 223 -18.76 -1.60 2.80
N LEU A 224 -18.58 -0.60 1.93
CA LEU A 224 -18.23 -0.85 0.53
C LEU A 224 -16.85 -1.51 0.42
N SER A 225 -15.87 -0.98 1.15
CA SER A 225 -14.50 -1.53 1.15
C SER A 225 -14.44 -2.98 1.66
N VAL A 226 -15.24 -3.30 2.70
CA VAL A 226 -15.41 -4.67 3.21
C VAL A 226 -16.04 -5.58 2.16
N LEU A 227 -17.15 -5.14 1.54
CA LEU A 227 -17.84 -5.92 0.52
C LEU A 227 -16.94 -6.19 -0.69
N GLU A 228 -16.17 -5.20 -1.15
CA GLU A 228 -15.19 -5.38 -2.22
C GLU A 228 -14.16 -6.45 -1.88
N THR A 229 -13.53 -6.38 -0.69
CA THR A 229 -12.51 -7.34 -0.27
C THR A 229 -13.11 -8.75 -0.12
N LEU A 230 -14.32 -8.87 0.43
CA LEU A 230 -15.04 -10.14 0.52
C LEU A 230 -15.34 -10.72 -0.85
N VAL A 231 -15.90 -9.93 -1.78
CA VAL A 231 -16.25 -10.39 -3.12
C VAL A 231 -15.02 -10.85 -3.88
N VAL A 232 -13.94 -10.05 -3.89
CA VAL A 232 -12.70 -10.41 -4.58
C VAL A 232 -12.09 -11.68 -3.98
N GLY A 233 -12.01 -11.77 -2.65
CA GLY A 233 -11.47 -12.94 -1.96
C GLY A 233 -12.31 -14.20 -2.20
N SER A 234 -13.64 -14.10 -2.14
CA SER A 234 -14.55 -15.21 -2.43
C SER A 234 -14.49 -15.67 -3.88
N ILE A 235 -14.35 -14.75 -4.85
CA ILE A 235 -14.17 -15.10 -6.26
C ILE A 235 -12.84 -15.85 -6.44
N ALA A 236 -11.73 -15.34 -5.89
CA ALA A 236 -10.43 -15.99 -5.98
C ALA A 236 -10.45 -17.40 -5.37
N ALA A 237 -11.02 -17.55 -4.18
CA ALA A 237 -11.19 -18.84 -3.52
C ALA A 237 -12.07 -19.80 -4.32
N GLY A 238 -13.20 -19.31 -4.86
CA GLY A 238 -14.11 -20.10 -5.70
C GLY A 238 -13.47 -20.57 -7.00
N LEU A 239 -12.67 -19.72 -7.66
CA LEU A 239 -11.90 -20.10 -8.83
C LEU A 239 -10.89 -21.20 -8.50
N ALA A 240 -10.12 -21.04 -7.41
CA ALA A 240 -9.14 -22.03 -6.99
C ALA A 240 -9.80 -23.37 -6.60
N PHE A 241 -10.89 -23.33 -5.82
CA PHE A 241 -11.68 -24.50 -5.47
C PHE A 241 -12.22 -25.21 -6.71
N GLY A 242 -12.79 -24.45 -7.66
CA GLY A 242 -13.32 -25.00 -8.90
C GLY A 242 -12.26 -25.69 -9.76
N VAL A 243 -11.06 -25.12 -9.85
CA VAL A 243 -9.91 -25.75 -10.52
C VAL A 243 -9.50 -27.02 -9.78
N GLY A 244 -9.37 -26.96 -8.45
CA GLY A 244 -9.04 -28.13 -7.62
C GLY A 244 -10.03 -29.28 -7.82
N TYR A 245 -11.32 -28.98 -7.75
CA TYR A 245 -12.40 -29.94 -7.96
C TYR A 245 -12.40 -30.51 -9.38
N GLY A 246 -12.25 -29.66 -10.40
CA GLY A 246 -12.21 -30.11 -11.80
C GLY A 246 -11.00 -30.99 -12.15
N LEU A 247 -9.90 -30.84 -11.41
CA LEU A 247 -8.65 -31.59 -11.60
C LEU A 247 -8.44 -32.70 -10.55
N GLN A 248 -9.43 -32.97 -9.70
CA GLN A 248 -9.33 -33.97 -8.63
C GLN A 248 -8.85 -35.34 -9.15
N ALA A 249 -9.33 -35.76 -10.31
CA ALA A 249 -8.96 -37.04 -10.93
C ALA A 249 -7.47 -37.19 -11.30
N LEU A 250 -6.67 -36.12 -11.25
CA LEU A 250 -5.22 -36.19 -11.46
C LEU A 250 -4.44 -36.58 -10.20
N VAL A 251 -5.08 -36.51 -9.04
CA VAL A 251 -4.44 -36.65 -7.72
C VAL A 251 -5.06 -37.75 -6.86
N ASP A 252 -6.13 -38.39 -7.34
CA ASP A 252 -6.68 -39.66 -6.84
C ASP A 252 -5.85 -40.86 -7.33
#